data_AF-A0A252CD84-F1
#
_entry.id   AF-A0A252CD84-F1
#
_cell.length_a   1.000
_cell.length_b   1.000
_cell.length_c   1.000
_cell.angle_alpha   90.00
_cell.angle_beta   90.00
_cell.angle_gamma   90.00
#
_symmetry.space_group_name_H-M   'P 1'
#
loop_
_entity.id
_entity.type
_entity.pdbx_description
1 polymer ?
#
loop_
_entity_poly.entity_id
_entity_poly.type
_entity_poly.pdbx_seq_one_letter_code
_entity_poly.pdbx_strand_id
1 'polypeptide(L)'
;MKDAILYLREQIKYFPIAINLSKYSTKSTSMQNKFGRIWEILDPLVQLAINYIIFGVLMNRSAPDGLPPLPWMFIGMGVYSFMQHVIVTGAKSVSTQFKTTAKMKFPVSIMPTASMFGFLTELYIMVGMGLIIAMFSGYYPSMYWLQLLYYFPMLIIFSLAMSLLCSSIEVVFPDFKFFLNYIFRFLMYGSGVIFSLDHFKIIPQFLIQSQLINPFYYLIEGFRDIAFGRAWFWEKGMYNVGFILLLIILLIIGANMHMKIRDRISDYL
;
A
#
# COMPACT_ATOMS: atom_id res chain seq x y z
N MET A 1 14.04 -19.74 5.41
CA MET A 1 14.88 -19.19 4.31
C MET A 1 14.66 -19.90 2.98
N LYS A 2 14.70 -21.25 2.92
CA LYS A 2 14.41 -22.00 1.69
C LYS A 2 13.03 -21.67 1.09
N ASP A 3 12.02 -21.51 1.95
CA ASP A 3 10.65 -21.17 1.56
C ASP A 3 10.51 -19.77 0.96
N ALA A 4 11.22 -18.79 1.53
CA ALA A 4 11.27 -17.43 0.98
C ALA A 4 11.96 -17.39 -0.40
N ILE A 5 13.03 -18.16 -0.59
CA ILE A 5 13.71 -18.29 -1.90
C ILE A 5 12.78 -18.96 -2.91
N LEU A 6 12.06 -20.01 -2.51
CA LEU A 6 11.08 -20.68 -3.36
C LEU A 6 9.95 -19.73 -3.77
N TYR A 7 9.41 -18.95 -2.83
CA TYR A 7 8.41 -17.93 -3.11
C TYR A 7 8.91 -16.89 -4.12
N LEU A 8 10.10 -16.34 -3.92
CA LEU A 8 10.68 -15.37 -4.86
C LEU A 8 10.89 -15.98 -6.25
N ARG A 9 11.32 -17.24 -6.32
CA ARG A 9 11.47 -17.96 -7.60
C ARG A 9 10.13 -18.18 -8.30
N GLU A 10 9.07 -18.51 -7.56
CA GLU A 10 7.70 -18.61 -8.09
C GLU A 10 7.24 -17.26 -8.64
N GLN A 11 7.46 -16.16 -7.90
CA GLN A 11 7.08 -14.82 -8.36
C GLN A 11 7.75 -14.46 -9.69
N ILE A 12 9.06 -14.66 -9.81
CA ILE A 12 9.79 -14.36 -11.05
C ILE A 12 9.30 -15.25 -12.19
N LYS A 13 9.12 -16.55 -11.96
CA LYS A 13 8.74 -17.51 -13.00
C LYS A 13 7.34 -17.25 -13.55
N TYR A 14 6.39 -16.85 -12.70
CA TYR A 14 4.98 -16.69 -13.07
C TYR A 14 4.53 -15.23 -13.17
N PHE A 15 5.46 -14.28 -13.09
CA PHE A 15 5.20 -12.85 -13.24
C PHE A 15 4.36 -12.48 -14.49
N PRO A 16 4.61 -13.02 -15.70
CA PRO A 16 3.81 -12.69 -16.88
C PRO A 16 2.35 -13.15 -16.75
N ILE A 17 2.14 -14.28 -16.07
CA ILE A 17 0.80 -14.82 -15.81
C ILE A 17 0.06 -13.94 -14.80
N ALA A 18 0.76 -13.42 -13.78
CA ALA A 18 0.21 -12.47 -12.82
C ALA A 18 -0.35 -11.20 -13.51
N ILE A 19 0.43 -10.63 -14.43
CA ILE A 19 0.02 -9.44 -15.20
C ILE A 19 -1.21 -9.73 -16.05
N ASN A 20 -1.22 -10.88 -16.74
CA ASN A 20 -2.34 -11.24 -17.60
C ASN A 20 -3.62 -11.48 -16.77
N LEU A 21 -3.52 -12.21 -15.65
CA LEU A 21 -4.63 -12.41 -14.71
C LEU A 21 -5.18 -11.08 -14.19
N SER A 22 -4.30 -10.13 -13.85
CA SER A 22 -4.70 -8.78 -13.44
C SER A 22 -5.54 -8.08 -14.51
N LYS A 23 -5.04 -8.04 -15.75
CA LYS A 23 -5.75 -7.43 -16.89
C LYS A 23 -7.13 -8.05 -17.10
N TYR A 24 -7.24 -9.38 -16.99
CA TYR A 24 -8.52 -10.07 -17.12
C TYR A 24 -9.46 -9.79 -15.94
N SER A 25 -8.94 -9.74 -14.72
CA SER A 25 -9.71 -9.42 -13.51
C SER A 25 -10.26 -7.99 -13.58
N THR A 26 -9.42 -6.99 -13.85
CA THR A 26 -9.85 -5.58 -13.99
C THR A 26 -10.87 -5.42 -15.13
N LYS A 27 -10.65 -6.08 -16.26
CA LYS A 27 -11.60 -6.07 -17.39
C LYS A 27 -12.94 -6.71 -17.00
N SER A 28 -12.91 -7.83 -16.29
CA SER A 28 -14.12 -8.53 -15.84
C SER A 28 -14.94 -7.68 -14.86
N THR A 29 -14.30 -7.07 -13.86
CA THR A 29 -14.97 -6.16 -12.91
C THR A 29 -15.54 -4.93 -13.60
N SER A 30 -14.79 -4.36 -14.56
CA SER A 30 -15.25 -3.22 -15.35
C SER A 30 -16.46 -3.54 -16.24
N MET A 31 -16.57 -4.77 -16.75
CA MET A 31 -17.69 -5.19 -17.60
C MET A 31 -18.99 -5.43 -16.82
N GLN A 32 -18.91 -5.69 -15.51
CA GLN A 32 -20.08 -5.91 -14.66
C GLN A 32 -20.76 -4.60 -14.22
N ASN A 33 -20.05 -3.47 -14.21
CA ASN A 33 -20.55 -2.17 -13.75
C ASN A 33 -20.71 -1.19 -14.93
N LYS A 34 -21.86 -0.49 -15.03
CA LYS A 34 -22.12 0.49 -16.11
C LYS A 34 -21.09 1.63 -16.19
N PHE A 35 -20.53 2.03 -15.05
CA PHE A 35 -19.47 3.04 -14.96
C PHE A 35 -18.07 2.42 -14.71
N GLY A 36 -17.99 1.09 -14.60
CA GLY A 36 -16.76 0.28 -14.53
C GLY A 36 -15.61 0.94 -13.77
N ARG A 37 -14.53 1.17 -14.51
CA ARG A 37 -13.23 1.70 -14.08
C ARG A 37 -13.26 3.13 -13.55
N ILE A 38 -14.33 3.90 -13.82
CA ILE A 38 -14.46 5.27 -13.29
C ILE A 38 -14.61 5.23 -11.77
N TRP A 39 -15.35 4.26 -11.23
CA TRP A 39 -15.56 4.15 -9.78
C TRP A 39 -14.29 3.81 -9.00
N GLU A 40 -13.38 3.03 -9.60
CA GLU A 40 -12.07 2.71 -9.01
C GLU A 40 -11.22 3.97 -8.76
N ILE A 41 -11.43 5.02 -9.56
CA ILE A 41 -10.73 6.30 -9.44
C ILE A 41 -11.56 7.31 -8.63
N LEU A 42 -12.89 7.26 -8.77
CA LEU A 42 -13.80 8.20 -8.12
C LEU A 42 -13.83 8.02 -6.61
N ASP A 43 -13.82 6.77 -6.11
CA ASP A 43 -13.87 6.48 -4.67
C ASP A 43 -12.70 7.14 -3.89
N PRO A 44 -11.42 6.92 -4.26
CA PRO A 44 -10.30 7.58 -3.58
C PRO A 44 -10.31 9.11 -3.77
N LEU A 45 -10.78 9.61 -4.93
CA LEU A 45 -10.92 11.05 -5.16
C LEU A 45 -11.96 11.70 -4.25
N VAL A 46 -13.12 11.07 -4.07
CA VAL A 46 -14.17 11.55 -3.18
C VAL A 46 -13.70 11.50 -1.74
N GLN A 47 -13.06 10.40 -1.34
CA GLN A 47 -12.47 10.28 0.00
C GLN A 47 -11.44 11.38 0.25
N LEU A 48 -10.60 11.69 -0.73
CA LEU A 48 -9.63 12.78 -0.65
C LEU A 48 -10.33 14.14 -0.54
N ALA A 49 -11.32 14.41 -1.38
CA ALA A 49 -12.03 15.68 -1.40
C ALA A 49 -12.69 15.97 -0.04
N ILE A 50 -13.34 14.96 0.55
CA ILE A 50 -13.94 15.06 1.89
C ILE A 50 -12.87 15.39 2.93
N ASN A 51 -11.77 14.64 2.95
CA ASN A 51 -10.70 14.86 3.92
C ASN A 51 -10.02 16.23 3.71
N TYR A 52 -9.87 16.68 2.48
CA TYR A 52 -9.28 17.98 2.16
C TYR A 52 -10.16 19.13 2.64
N ILE A 53 -11.49 19.04 2.45
CA ILE A 53 -12.43 20.04 2.96
C ILE A 53 -12.35 20.13 4.48
N ILE A 54 -12.28 18.98 5.17
CA ILE A 54 -12.22 18.95 6.64
C ILE A 54 -10.86 19.44 7.16
N PHE A 55 -9.76 18.83 6.73
CA PHE A 55 -8.45 19.06 7.35
C PHE A 55 -7.65 20.19 6.68
N GLY A 56 -7.83 20.37 5.37
CA GLY A 56 -7.19 21.43 4.60
C GLY A 56 -7.92 22.76 4.74
N VAL A 57 -9.23 22.80 4.48
CA VAL A 57 -9.99 24.06 4.46
C VAL A 57 -10.53 24.43 5.84
N LEU A 58 -11.24 23.52 6.52
CA LEU A 58 -11.93 23.85 7.77
C LEU A 58 -10.97 23.96 8.97
N MET A 59 -9.96 23.07 9.04
CA MET A 59 -9.00 23.03 10.14
C MET A 59 -7.68 23.76 9.85
N ASN A 60 -7.36 24.05 8.58
CA ASN A 60 -6.11 24.66 8.14
C ASN A 60 -4.85 24.02 8.75
N ARG A 61 -4.83 22.68 8.86
CA ARG A 61 -3.81 21.90 9.59
C ARG A 61 -3.30 20.66 8.85
N SER A 62 -3.55 20.56 7.55
CA SER A 62 -3.23 19.37 6.77
C SER A 62 -1.73 19.14 6.55
N ALA A 63 -0.97 20.14 6.08
CA ALA A 63 0.41 19.94 5.66
C ALA A 63 1.42 20.72 6.55
N PRO A 64 2.55 20.10 6.94
CA PRO A 64 3.58 20.76 7.72
C PRO A 64 4.26 21.88 6.93
N ASP A 65 4.80 22.89 7.63
CA ASP A 65 5.73 23.89 7.10
C ASP A 65 5.28 24.67 5.85
N GLY A 66 4.02 25.13 5.83
CA GLY A 66 3.52 25.98 4.74
C GLY A 66 3.44 25.27 3.37
N LEU A 67 3.66 23.95 3.34
CA LEU A 67 3.49 23.15 2.13
C LEU A 67 2.05 23.22 1.65
N PRO A 68 1.80 23.19 0.33
CA PRO A 68 0.45 23.19 -0.20
C PRO A 68 -0.33 21.96 0.29
N PRO A 69 -1.43 22.16 1.04
CA PRO A 69 -2.28 21.11 1.60
C PRO A 69 -2.71 20.02 0.60
N LEU A 70 -3.17 20.45 -0.57
CA LEU A 70 -3.81 19.58 -1.55
C LEU A 70 -2.84 18.54 -2.13
N PRO A 71 -1.69 18.91 -2.76
CA PRO A 71 -0.76 17.92 -3.31
C PRO A 71 -0.15 17.01 -2.23
N TRP A 72 0.05 17.53 -1.01
CA TRP A 72 0.57 16.75 0.11
C TRP A 72 -0.39 15.62 0.53
N MET A 73 -1.70 15.88 0.51
CA MET A 73 -2.75 14.89 0.76
C MET A 73 -2.93 13.93 -0.41
N PHE A 74 -2.90 14.40 -1.67
CA PHE A 74 -2.97 13.54 -2.87
C PHE A 74 -1.92 12.45 -2.87
N ILE A 75 -0.67 12.82 -2.62
CA ILE A 75 0.44 11.88 -2.63
C ILE A 75 0.30 10.90 -1.47
N GLY A 76 0.03 11.41 -0.26
CA GLY A 76 -0.09 10.55 0.93
C GLY A 76 -1.25 9.56 0.84
N MET A 77 -2.44 10.04 0.45
CA MET A 77 -3.61 9.18 0.29
C MET A 77 -3.43 8.20 -0.86
N GLY A 78 -2.82 8.60 -1.99
CA GLY A 78 -2.57 7.68 -3.11
C GLY A 78 -1.67 6.50 -2.73
N VAL A 79 -0.57 6.78 -2.03
CA VAL A 79 0.36 5.74 -1.55
C VAL A 79 -0.31 4.86 -0.49
N TYR A 80 -1.08 5.46 0.41
CA TYR A 80 -1.82 4.74 1.45
C TYR A 80 -2.90 3.82 0.89
N SER A 81 -3.76 4.34 0.02
CA SER A 81 -4.85 3.58 -0.61
C SER A 81 -4.28 2.42 -1.40
N PHE A 82 -3.20 2.62 -2.18
CA PHE A 82 -2.53 1.52 -2.86
C PHE A 82 -2.12 0.40 -1.89
N MET A 83 -1.42 0.73 -0.79
CA MET A 83 -1.03 -0.28 0.21
C MET A 83 -2.26 -1.00 0.80
N GLN A 84 -3.29 -0.24 1.18
CA GLN A 84 -4.52 -0.78 1.75
C GLN A 84 -5.22 -1.73 0.77
N HIS A 85 -5.42 -1.31 -0.48
CA HIS A 85 -6.11 -2.11 -1.49
C HIS A 85 -5.35 -3.39 -1.83
N VAL A 86 -4.02 -3.34 -1.96
CA VAL A 86 -3.19 -4.52 -2.22
C VAL A 86 -3.19 -5.50 -1.05
N ILE A 87 -3.07 -5.00 0.18
CA ILE A 87 -3.02 -5.86 1.37
C ILE A 87 -4.39 -6.51 1.64
N VAL A 88 -5.48 -5.73 1.60
CA VAL A 88 -6.82 -6.24 1.87
C VAL A 88 -7.32 -7.18 0.77
N THR A 89 -7.08 -6.85 -0.50
CA THR A 89 -7.52 -7.69 -1.62
C THR A 89 -6.69 -8.96 -1.71
N GLY A 90 -5.37 -8.86 -1.55
CA GLY A 90 -4.53 -10.04 -1.57
C GLY A 90 -4.69 -10.94 -0.33
N ALA A 91 -5.12 -10.40 0.82
CA ALA A 91 -5.55 -11.23 1.95
C ALA A 91 -6.71 -12.18 1.57
N LYS A 92 -7.69 -11.68 0.80
CA LYS A 92 -8.87 -12.44 0.34
C LYS A 92 -8.60 -13.34 -0.87
N SER A 93 -7.61 -13.00 -1.69
CA SER A 93 -7.40 -13.66 -2.98
C SER A 93 -7.01 -15.13 -2.80
N VAL A 94 -6.23 -15.43 -1.75
CA VAL A 94 -5.77 -16.78 -1.42
C VAL A 94 -6.95 -17.69 -1.06
N SER A 95 -7.81 -17.31 -0.11
CA SER A 95 -8.98 -18.10 0.30
C SER A 95 -10.04 -18.24 -0.81
N THR A 96 -10.27 -17.18 -1.58
CA THR A 96 -11.22 -17.19 -2.70
C THR A 96 -10.74 -18.15 -3.80
N GLN A 97 -9.45 -18.10 -4.13
CA GLN A 97 -8.92 -18.93 -5.19
C GLN A 97 -8.90 -20.41 -4.78
N PHE A 98 -8.68 -20.76 -3.52
CA PHE A 98 -8.73 -22.17 -3.09
C PHE A 98 -10.11 -22.81 -3.31
N LYS A 99 -11.20 -22.06 -3.15
CA LYS A 99 -12.56 -22.53 -3.47
C LYS A 99 -12.77 -22.80 -4.98
N THR A 100 -11.97 -22.18 -5.85
CA THR A 100 -12.09 -22.27 -7.31
C THR A 100 -10.98 -23.13 -7.95
N THR A 101 -9.83 -23.31 -7.30
CA THR A 101 -8.58 -23.87 -7.87
C THR A 101 -8.41 -25.37 -7.69
N ALA A 102 -9.42 -26.08 -7.16
CA ALA A 102 -9.48 -27.53 -7.33
C ALA A 102 -9.38 -27.97 -8.82
N LYS A 103 -9.45 -27.03 -9.79
CA LYS A 103 -9.38 -27.27 -11.24
C LYS A 103 -8.27 -26.54 -12.03
N MET A 104 -7.39 -25.70 -11.45
CA MET A 104 -6.34 -24.98 -12.22
C MET A 104 -4.90 -25.19 -11.69
N LYS A 105 -3.93 -25.37 -12.60
CA LYS A 105 -2.54 -25.81 -12.32
C LYS A 105 -1.53 -24.67 -12.02
N PHE A 106 -1.90 -23.59 -11.32
CA PHE A 106 -0.98 -22.47 -11.02
C PHE A 106 -0.83 -22.23 -9.50
N PRO A 107 0.36 -21.84 -9.02
CA PRO A 107 0.58 -21.65 -7.57
C PRO A 107 -0.19 -20.44 -7.05
N VAL A 108 -0.86 -20.61 -5.91
CA VAL A 108 -1.73 -19.58 -5.30
C VAL A 108 -0.93 -18.36 -4.81
N SER A 109 0.38 -18.50 -4.64
CA SER A 109 1.33 -17.44 -4.30
C SER A 109 1.27 -16.22 -5.25
N ILE A 110 0.80 -16.38 -6.51
CA ILE A 110 0.79 -15.32 -7.53
C ILE A 110 -0.39 -14.36 -7.37
N MET A 111 -1.44 -14.76 -6.65
CA MET A 111 -2.71 -14.01 -6.61
C MET A 111 -2.59 -12.61 -5.98
N PRO A 112 -1.87 -12.41 -4.86
CA PRO A 112 -1.59 -11.08 -4.34
C PRO A 112 -0.91 -10.19 -5.39
N THR A 113 0.06 -10.73 -6.13
CA THR A 113 0.79 -10.03 -7.20
C THR A 113 -0.12 -9.62 -8.36
N ALA A 114 -1.05 -10.49 -8.77
CA ALA A 114 -2.02 -10.16 -9.81
C ALA A 114 -2.96 -9.02 -9.37
N SER A 115 -3.41 -9.02 -8.12
CA SER A 115 -4.26 -7.93 -7.59
C SER A 115 -3.53 -6.59 -7.53
N MET A 116 -2.23 -6.61 -7.22
CA MET A 116 -1.39 -5.41 -7.16
C MET A 116 -1.35 -4.63 -8.47
N PHE A 117 -1.24 -5.31 -9.61
CA PHE A 117 -1.21 -4.66 -10.92
C PHE A 117 -2.49 -3.88 -11.25
N GLY A 118 -3.64 -4.26 -10.68
CA GLY A 118 -4.90 -3.53 -10.86
C GLY A 118 -4.84 -2.14 -10.21
N PHE A 119 -4.31 -2.07 -8.98
CA PHE A 119 -4.25 -0.84 -8.19
C PHE A 119 -3.10 0.10 -8.57
N LEU A 120 -2.13 -0.33 -9.39
CA LEU A 120 -1.09 0.56 -9.89
C LEU A 120 -1.66 1.75 -10.68
N THR A 121 -2.77 1.54 -11.41
CA THR A 121 -3.43 2.63 -12.14
C THR A 121 -3.88 3.74 -11.19
N GLU A 122 -4.49 3.36 -10.07
CA GLU A 122 -4.94 4.29 -9.02
C GLU A 122 -3.77 5.05 -8.40
N LEU A 123 -2.69 4.35 -8.04
CA LEU A 123 -1.47 4.95 -7.50
C LEU A 123 -0.90 6.01 -8.45
N TYR A 124 -0.77 5.68 -9.74
CA TYR A 124 -0.24 6.63 -10.72
C TYR A 124 -1.13 7.85 -10.91
N ILE A 125 -2.45 7.68 -10.87
CA ILE A 125 -3.38 8.80 -10.99
C ILE A 125 -3.29 9.69 -9.74
N MET A 126 -3.39 9.12 -8.53
CA MET A 126 -3.35 9.89 -7.28
C MET A 126 -2.02 10.61 -7.09
N VAL A 127 -0.90 9.89 -7.18
CA VAL A 127 0.44 10.49 -7.01
C VAL A 127 0.77 11.41 -8.18
N GLY A 128 0.41 11.05 -9.42
CA GLY A 128 0.64 11.89 -10.59
C GLY A 128 -0.12 13.21 -10.53
N MET A 129 -1.40 13.20 -10.15
CA MET A 129 -2.17 14.42 -9.93
C MET A 129 -1.59 15.24 -8.78
N GLY A 130 -1.18 14.60 -7.69
CA GLY A 130 -0.50 15.28 -6.58
C GLY A 130 0.78 15.99 -7.02
N LEU A 131 1.61 15.35 -7.84
CA LEU A 131 2.84 15.94 -8.38
C LEU A 131 2.54 17.11 -9.34
N ILE A 132 1.55 16.97 -10.22
CA ILE A 132 1.14 18.05 -11.14
C ILE A 132 0.68 19.28 -10.36
N ILE A 133 -0.14 19.10 -9.32
CA ILE A 133 -0.60 20.20 -8.45
C ILE A 133 0.57 20.81 -7.67
N ALA A 134 1.54 20.00 -7.23
CA ALA A 134 2.75 20.49 -6.59
C ALA A 134 3.57 21.40 -7.52
N MET A 135 3.69 21.04 -8.80
CA MET A 135 4.36 21.88 -9.81
C MET A 135 3.67 23.23 -10.00
N PHE A 136 2.34 23.27 -10.04
CA PHE A 136 1.59 24.54 -10.06
C PHE A 136 1.78 25.38 -8.80
N SER A 137 2.17 24.75 -7.69
CA SER A 137 2.47 25.41 -6.42
C SER A 137 3.95 25.80 -6.28
N GLY A 138 4.76 25.68 -7.34
CA GLY A 138 6.18 26.07 -7.36
C GLY A 138 7.17 24.96 -7.01
N TYR A 139 6.71 23.71 -6.79
CA TYR A 139 7.58 22.56 -6.52
C TYR A 139 7.89 21.80 -7.81
N TYR A 140 9.05 22.08 -8.40
CA TYR A 140 9.47 21.46 -9.65
C TYR A 140 10.24 20.16 -9.44
N PRO A 141 10.29 19.28 -10.46
CA PRO A 141 11.13 18.10 -10.45
C PRO A 141 12.58 18.44 -10.09
N SER A 142 13.11 17.72 -9.12
CA SER A 142 14.45 17.91 -8.55
C SER A 142 15.18 16.57 -8.49
N MET A 143 16.45 16.59 -8.08
CA MET A 143 17.28 15.39 -7.94
C MET A 143 16.62 14.33 -7.03
N TYR A 144 15.76 14.75 -6.10
CA TYR A 144 14.98 13.89 -5.20
C TYR A 144 14.07 12.89 -5.94
N TRP A 145 13.72 13.13 -7.21
CA TRP A 145 12.93 12.20 -8.03
C TRP A 145 13.64 10.88 -8.28
N LEU A 146 14.98 10.84 -8.20
CA LEU A 146 15.74 9.59 -8.27
C LEU A 146 15.37 8.62 -7.14
N GLN A 147 14.87 9.12 -6.01
CA GLN A 147 14.43 8.26 -4.91
C GLN A 147 13.18 7.45 -5.27
N LEU A 148 12.47 7.78 -6.36
CA LEU A 148 11.39 6.94 -6.88
C LEU A 148 11.89 5.54 -7.23
N LEU A 149 13.14 5.41 -7.71
CA LEU A 149 13.77 4.11 -7.97
C LEU A 149 13.96 3.27 -6.70
N TYR A 150 14.03 3.91 -5.53
CA TYR A 150 14.15 3.25 -4.24
C TYR A 150 12.77 3.02 -3.59
N TYR A 151 11.95 4.05 -3.43
CA TYR A 151 10.67 3.95 -2.71
C TYR A 151 9.61 3.15 -3.46
N PHE A 152 9.60 3.18 -4.80
CA PHE A 152 8.59 2.45 -5.58
C PHE A 152 8.72 0.92 -5.44
N PRO A 153 9.92 0.31 -5.60
CA PRO A 153 10.11 -1.11 -5.28
C PRO A 153 9.80 -1.45 -3.82
N MET A 154 10.20 -0.59 -2.86
CA MET A 154 9.94 -0.83 -1.44
C MET A 154 8.44 -0.84 -1.13
N LEU A 155 7.68 0.07 -1.73
CA LEU A 155 6.22 0.11 -1.64
C LEU A 155 5.58 -1.20 -2.12
N ILE A 156 6.03 -1.71 -3.27
CA ILE A 156 5.55 -2.96 -3.86
C ILE A 156 5.89 -4.15 -2.96
N ILE A 157 7.17 -4.30 -2.58
CA ILE A 157 7.62 -5.45 -1.79
C ILE A 157 6.95 -5.46 -0.41
N PHE A 158 6.83 -4.30 0.23
CA PHE A 158 6.13 -4.16 1.50
C PHE A 158 4.66 -4.58 1.40
N SER A 159 3.95 -4.06 0.39
CA SER A 159 2.53 -4.36 0.17
C SER A 159 2.30 -5.85 -0.08
N LEU A 160 3.17 -6.48 -0.89
CA LEU A 160 3.10 -7.92 -1.16
C LEU A 160 3.44 -8.76 0.07
N ALA A 161 4.49 -8.40 0.82
CA ALA A 161 4.88 -9.13 2.03
C ALA A 161 3.77 -9.09 3.10
N MET A 162 3.17 -7.92 3.33
CA MET A 162 2.03 -7.78 4.23
C MET A 162 0.80 -8.54 3.73
N SER A 163 0.52 -8.46 2.43
CA SER A 163 -0.59 -9.19 1.82
C SER A 163 -0.45 -10.71 1.99
N LEU A 164 0.76 -11.25 1.86
CA LEU A 164 1.07 -12.66 2.06
C LEU A 164 0.90 -13.11 3.52
N LEU A 165 1.31 -12.26 4.46
CA LEU A 165 1.11 -12.50 5.89
C LEU A 165 -0.39 -12.45 6.24
N CYS A 166 -1.11 -11.43 5.78
CA CYS A 166 -2.53 -11.26 6.06
C CYS A 166 -3.39 -12.36 5.43
N SER A 167 -3.06 -12.82 4.22
CA SER A 167 -3.74 -13.96 3.60
C SER A 167 -3.52 -15.25 4.38
N SER A 168 -2.31 -15.47 4.88
CA SER A 168 -2.00 -16.62 5.73
C SER A 168 -2.86 -16.61 7.00
N ILE A 169 -3.04 -15.44 7.64
CA ILE A 169 -3.91 -15.32 8.82
C ILE A 169 -5.38 -15.53 8.45
N GLU A 170 -5.85 -14.96 7.34
CA GLU A 170 -7.26 -15.05 6.92
C GLU A 170 -7.71 -16.47 6.60
N VAL A 171 -6.82 -17.31 6.05
CA VAL A 171 -7.13 -18.74 5.80
C VAL A 171 -7.42 -19.48 7.12
N VAL A 172 -6.70 -19.15 8.20
CA VAL A 172 -6.92 -19.77 9.52
C VAL A 172 -8.08 -19.09 10.27
N PHE A 173 -8.25 -17.78 10.09
CA PHE A 173 -9.29 -16.98 10.73
C PHE A 173 -10.07 -16.15 9.70
N PRO A 174 -11.15 -16.70 9.10
CA PRO A 174 -11.87 -16.06 7.98
C PRO A 174 -12.47 -14.68 8.26
N ASP A 175 -12.70 -14.34 9.53
CA ASP A 175 -13.22 -13.02 9.93
C ASP A 175 -12.14 -11.93 9.97
N PHE A 176 -10.86 -12.30 9.85
CA PHE A 176 -9.73 -11.37 9.84
C PHE A 176 -9.88 -10.27 8.78
N LYS A 177 -10.54 -10.56 7.66
CA LYS A 177 -10.83 -9.58 6.60
C LYS A 177 -11.60 -8.36 7.09
N PHE A 178 -12.50 -8.51 8.07
CA PHE A 178 -13.23 -7.38 8.63
C PHE A 178 -12.32 -6.54 9.53
N PHE A 179 -11.55 -7.20 10.40
CA PHE A 179 -10.55 -6.54 11.24
C PHE A 179 -9.53 -5.75 10.41
N LEU A 180 -9.04 -6.29 9.30
CA LEU A 180 -8.12 -5.59 8.41
C LEU A 180 -8.69 -4.23 7.96
N ASN A 181 -9.95 -4.19 7.50
CA ASN A 181 -10.56 -2.94 7.06
C ASN A 181 -10.64 -1.90 8.19
N TYR A 182 -10.94 -2.31 9.42
CA TYR A 182 -10.94 -1.39 10.57
C TYR A 182 -9.55 -0.93 10.96
N ILE A 183 -8.55 -1.83 10.94
CA ILE A 183 -7.16 -1.52 11.23
C ILE A 183 -6.64 -0.48 10.24
N PHE A 184 -6.87 -0.67 8.93
CA PHE A 184 -6.49 0.32 7.92
C PHE A 184 -7.25 1.64 8.07
N ARG A 185 -8.52 1.64 8.47
CA ARG A 185 -9.21 2.91 8.76
C ARG A 185 -8.55 3.65 9.93
N PHE A 186 -8.25 2.94 11.01
CA PHE A 186 -7.58 3.53 12.18
C PHE A 186 -6.16 4.02 11.84
N LEU A 187 -5.37 3.19 11.14
CA LEU A 187 -4.02 3.52 10.72
C LEU A 187 -3.97 4.74 9.80
N MET A 188 -4.98 4.96 8.95
CA MET A 188 -5.01 6.12 8.04
C MET A 188 -4.93 7.44 8.82
N TYR A 189 -5.69 7.55 9.91
CA TYR A 189 -5.67 8.72 10.77
C TYR A 189 -4.45 8.74 11.71
N GLY A 190 -4.02 7.58 12.20
CA GLY A 190 -2.87 7.48 13.11
C GLY A 190 -1.49 7.65 12.45
N SER A 191 -1.38 7.41 11.14
CA SER A 191 -0.11 7.47 10.39
C SER A 191 0.18 8.83 9.77
N GLY A 192 -0.63 9.86 10.05
CA GLY A 192 -0.36 11.21 9.53
C GLY A 192 -0.51 11.34 8.01
N VAL A 193 -1.35 10.51 7.41
CA VAL A 193 -1.62 10.54 5.96
C VAL A 193 -2.42 11.76 5.58
N ILE A 194 -3.39 12.13 6.41
CA ILE A 194 -4.33 13.22 6.12
C ILE A 194 -3.83 14.55 6.70
N PHE A 195 -3.18 14.49 7.86
CA PHE A 195 -2.68 15.65 8.58
C PHE A 195 -1.38 15.35 9.30
N SER A 196 -0.51 16.35 9.45
CA SER A 196 0.64 16.22 10.35
C SER A 196 0.20 16.17 11.81
N LEU A 197 0.69 15.19 12.59
CA LEU A 197 0.41 15.11 14.02
C LEU A 197 1.08 16.24 14.81
N ASP A 198 2.14 16.84 14.28
CA ASP A 198 2.88 17.92 14.94
C ASP A 198 2.02 19.17 15.20
N HIS A 199 0.94 19.34 14.43
CA HIS A 199 0.00 20.44 14.62
C HIS A 199 -0.93 20.27 15.83
N PHE A 200 -1.01 19.08 16.41
CA PHE A 200 -1.89 18.78 17.53
C PHE A 200 -1.10 18.74 18.83
N LYS A 201 -0.96 19.90 19.48
CA LYS A 201 -0.30 20.06 20.80
C LYS A 201 -0.87 19.18 21.92
N ILE A 202 -2.07 18.62 21.73
CA ILE A 202 -2.75 17.72 22.66
C ILE A 202 -2.17 16.30 22.60
N ILE A 203 -1.50 15.93 21.50
CA ILE A 203 -0.96 14.60 21.29
C ILE A 203 0.38 14.48 22.05
N PRO A 204 0.53 13.50 22.96
CA PRO A 204 1.80 13.22 23.63
C PRO A 204 2.95 12.98 22.65
N GLN A 205 4.13 13.51 22.98
CA GLN A 205 5.32 13.40 22.12
C GLN A 205 5.71 11.95 21.80
N PHE A 206 5.47 11.00 22.72
CA PHE A 206 5.75 9.59 22.48
C PHE A 206 4.90 8.99 21.35
N LEU A 207 3.66 9.46 21.18
CA LEU A 207 2.80 9.01 20.07
C LEU A 207 3.27 9.59 18.74
N ILE A 208 3.72 10.85 18.73
CA ILE A 208 4.32 11.47 17.54
C ILE A 208 5.58 10.70 17.12
N GLN A 209 6.45 10.39 18.09
CA GLN A 209 7.66 9.58 17.84
C GLN A 209 7.33 8.15 17.38
N SER A 210 6.22 7.56 17.83
CA SER A 210 5.80 6.23 17.38
C SER A 210 5.48 6.16 15.88
N GLN A 211 5.16 7.29 15.24
CA GLN A 211 4.97 7.34 13.79
C GLN A 211 6.25 7.02 13.01
N LEU A 212 7.41 7.32 13.57
CA LEU A 212 8.70 7.03 12.95
C LEU A 212 8.97 5.52 12.86
N ILE A 213 8.31 4.71 13.70
CA ILE A 213 8.37 3.24 13.67
C ILE A 213 7.36 2.68 12.66
N ASN A 214 6.34 3.46 12.29
CA ASN A 214 5.28 3.01 11.41
C ASN A 214 5.80 2.87 9.96
N PRO A 215 5.81 1.66 9.36
CA PRO A 215 6.33 1.46 8.02
C PRO A 215 5.47 2.13 6.93
N PHE A 216 4.17 2.33 7.19
CA PHE A 216 3.29 3.08 6.28
C PHE A 216 3.72 4.55 6.22
N TYR A 217 4.04 5.15 7.36
CA TYR A 217 4.51 6.54 7.44
C TYR A 217 5.84 6.70 6.70
N TYR A 218 6.79 5.78 6.86
CA TYR A 218 8.09 5.83 6.15
C TYR A 218 7.92 5.90 4.62
N LEU A 219 7.06 5.04 4.05
CA LEU A 219 6.81 5.03 2.61
C LEU A 219 6.09 6.30 2.15
N ILE A 220 5.07 6.72 2.89
CA ILE A 220 4.28 7.92 2.57
C ILE A 220 5.12 9.19 2.59
N GLU A 221 5.92 9.37 3.64
CA GLU A 221 6.87 10.49 3.72
C GLU A 221 7.94 10.42 2.65
N GLY A 222 8.40 9.23 2.27
CA GLY A 222 9.34 9.05 1.15
C GLY A 222 8.80 9.59 -0.18
N PHE A 223 7.53 9.30 -0.50
CA PHE A 223 6.87 9.85 -1.69
C PHE A 223 6.63 11.37 -1.59
N ARG A 224 6.39 11.89 -0.38
CA ARG A 224 6.31 13.35 -0.15
C ARG A 224 7.66 14.02 -0.31
N ASP A 225 8.76 13.39 0.14
CA ASP A 225 10.10 13.94 -0.01
C ASP A 225 10.55 13.98 -1.47
N ILE A 226 10.13 13.00 -2.28
CA ILE A 226 10.30 13.04 -3.73
C ILE A 226 9.63 14.28 -4.33
N ALA A 227 8.41 14.59 -3.91
CA ALA A 227 7.62 15.68 -4.46
C ALA A 227 8.06 17.07 -4.00
N PHE A 228 8.36 17.22 -2.71
CA PHE A 228 8.68 18.51 -2.09
C PHE A 228 10.18 18.75 -1.91
N GLY A 229 11.04 17.77 -2.21
CA GLY A 229 12.50 17.90 -2.18
C GLY A 229 13.07 18.13 -0.78
N ARG A 230 12.52 17.48 0.25
CA ARG A 230 12.85 17.77 1.65
C ARG A 230 14.07 17.02 2.18
N ALA A 231 14.17 15.73 1.89
CA ALA A 231 15.20 14.87 2.47
C ALA A 231 15.51 13.66 1.59
N TRP A 232 16.73 13.13 1.73
CA TRP A 232 17.13 11.87 1.10
C TRP A 232 16.89 10.67 2.01
N PHE A 233 16.64 9.50 1.41
CA PHE A 233 16.44 8.25 2.15
C PHE A 233 17.64 7.88 3.04
N TRP A 234 18.86 8.29 2.69
CA TRP A 234 20.06 8.06 3.51
C TRP A 234 20.18 9.03 4.70
N GLU A 235 19.60 10.23 4.62
CA GLU A 235 19.56 11.18 5.74
C GLU A 235 18.67 10.63 6.87
N LYS A 236 17.68 9.79 6.51
CA LYS A 236 16.84 9.03 7.43
C LYS A 236 17.49 7.70 7.87
N GLY A 237 18.83 7.63 7.94
CA GLY A 237 19.62 6.40 8.03
C GLY A 237 19.11 5.34 9.03
N MET A 238 18.88 5.70 10.29
CA MET A 238 18.40 4.73 11.30
C MET A 238 17.00 4.20 10.99
N TYR A 239 16.09 5.06 10.50
CA TYR A 239 14.72 4.69 10.15
C TYR A 239 14.69 3.82 8.88
N ASN A 240 15.52 4.15 7.89
CA ASN A 240 15.67 3.36 6.67
C ASN A 240 16.15 1.93 6.99
N VAL A 241 17.19 1.79 7.82
CA VAL A 241 17.68 0.47 8.24
C VAL A 241 16.59 -0.29 9.01
N GLY A 242 15.89 0.38 9.93
CA GLY A 242 14.76 -0.21 10.66
C GLY A 242 13.65 -0.72 9.73
N PHE A 243 13.28 0.07 8.73
CA PHE A 243 12.28 -0.31 7.73
C PHE A 243 12.72 -1.51 6.90
N ILE A 244 13.96 -1.52 6.40
CA ILE A 244 14.49 -2.64 5.59
C ILE A 244 14.52 -3.93 6.42
N LEU A 245 14.97 -3.86 7.68
CA LEU A 245 14.97 -5.02 8.59
C LEU A 245 13.55 -5.54 8.81
N LEU A 246 12.59 -4.66 9.09
CA LEU A 246 11.18 -5.01 9.26
C LEU A 246 10.60 -5.66 7.99
N LEU A 247 10.93 -5.11 6.81
CA LEU A 247 10.49 -5.65 5.52
C LEU A 247 11.04 -7.06 5.27
N ILE A 248 12.31 -7.30 5.58
CA ILE A 248 12.93 -8.64 5.47
C ILE A 248 12.24 -9.61 6.44
N ILE A 249 12.00 -9.20 7.69
CA ILE A 249 11.31 -10.02 8.69
C ILE A 249 9.90 -10.37 8.22
N LEU A 250 9.13 -9.38 7.74
CA LEU A 250 7.78 -9.60 7.21
C LEU A 250 7.77 -10.56 6.03
N LEU A 251 8.73 -10.44 5.11
CA LEU A 251 8.82 -11.32 3.94
C LEU A 251 9.15 -12.76 4.36
N ILE A 252 10.09 -12.94 5.30
CA ILE A 252 10.45 -14.28 5.80
C ILE A 252 9.26 -14.92 6.54
N ILE A 253 8.62 -14.18 7.44
CA ILE A 253 7.48 -14.68 8.22
C ILE A 253 6.31 -14.98 7.29
N GLY A 254 5.94 -14.03 6.42
CA GLY A 254 4.85 -14.19 5.46
C GLY A 254 5.07 -15.39 4.53
N ALA A 255 6.27 -15.55 3.98
CA ALA A 255 6.59 -16.67 3.10
C ALA A 255 6.55 -18.02 3.82
N ASN A 256 7.13 -18.12 5.02
CA ASN A 256 7.12 -19.36 5.79
C ASN A 256 5.68 -19.75 6.21
N MET A 257 4.88 -18.78 6.68
CA MET A 257 3.49 -19.02 7.04
C MET A 257 2.66 -19.47 5.85
N HIS A 258 2.82 -18.79 4.71
CA HIS A 258 2.08 -19.11 3.50
C HIS A 258 2.39 -20.54 3.00
N MET A 259 3.67 -20.93 2.96
CA MET A 259 4.07 -22.28 2.56
C MET A 259 3.53 -23.34 3.52
N LYS A 260 3.63 -23.09 4.84
CA LYS A 260 3.13 -24.04 5.84
C LYS A 260 1.62 -24.25 5.76
N ILE A 261 0.87 -23.16 5.51
CA ILE A 261 -0.57 -23.24 5.31
C ILE A 261 -0.86 -23.97 4.01
N ARG A 262 -0.17 -23.64 2.91
CA ARG A 262 -0.32 -24.29 1.61
C ARG A 262 -0.31 -25.81 1.71
N ASP A 263 0.58 -26.36 2.53
CA ASP A 263 0.74 -27.81 2.70
C ASP A 263 -0.35 -28.45 3.59
N ARG A 264 -1.10 -27.67 4.38
CA ARG A 264 -2.17 -28.12 5.30
C ARG A 264 -3.57 -27.61 4.93
N ILE A 265 -3.76 -27.13 3.71
CA ILE A 265 -5.01 -26.49 3.29
C ILE A 265 -6.23 -27.41 3.36
N SER A 266 -6.06 -28.72 3.17
CA SER A 266 -7.14 -29.71 3.29
C SER A 266 -7.80 -29.70 4.66
N ASP A 267 -7.11 -29.23 5.69
CA ASP A 267 -7.57 -29.27 7.07
C ASP A 267 -8.43 -28.04 7.44
N TYR A 268 -8.41 -26.99 6.59
CA TYR A 268 -9.09 -25.71 6.82
C TYR A 268 -10.25 -25.42 5.84
N LEU A 269 -10.50 -26.32 4.87
CA LEU A 269 -11.60 -26.25 3.90
C LEU A 269 -12.69 -27.26 4.26
#